data_AF-A0A5P8W986-F1
#
_entry.id   AF-A0A5P8W986-F1
#
_cell.length_a   1.000
_cell.length_b   1.000
_cell.length_c   1.000
_cell.angle_alpha   90.00
_cell.angle_beta   90.00
_cell.angle_gamma   90.00
#
_symmetry.space_group_name_H-M   'P 1'
#
loop_
_entity.id
_entity.type
_entity.pdbx_description
1 polymer ?
#
loop_
_entity_poly.entity_id
_entity_poly.type
_entity_poly.pdbx_seq_one_letter_code
_entity_poly.pdbx_strand_id
1 'polypeptide(L)'
;MSDYLIDVIAFSSTAEVESFLTMVNSQSDYERSIIACFGPYTTANARKLGVNVCIVAKDYSSFEGFAEAMSTTGYAYAEFFTLTSSLH
;
A
#
# COMPACT_ATOMS: atom_id res chain seq x y z
N MET A 1 -8.01 -24.94 4.72
CA MET A 1 -8.30 -23.70 3.97
C MET A 1 -7.12 -22.78 4.17
N SER A 2 -6.50 -22.31 3.09
CA SER A 2 -5.65 -21.12 3.16
C SER A 2 -6.59 -19.92 3.25
N ASP A 3 -6.81 -19.40 4.46
CA ASP A 3 -7.40 -18.09 4.64
C ASP A 3 -6.47 -17.10 3.91
N TYR A 4 -6.95 -16.46 2.84
CA TYR A 4 -6.14 -15.53 2.05
C TYR A 4 -5.83 -14.30 2.91
N LEU A 5 -4.74 -14.37 3.65
CA LEU A 5 -4.15 -13.23 4.37
C LEU A 5 -3.59 -12.26 3.33
N ILE A 6 -4.00 -11.00 3.43
CA ILE A 6 -3.38 -9.93 2.63
C ILE A 6 -2.07 -9.54 3.31
N ASP A 7 -0.95 -9.86 2.68
CA ASP A 7 0.37 -9.55 3.20
C ASP A 7 0.69 -8.05 3.11
N VAL A 8 0.26 -7.38 2.04
CA VAL A 8 0.57 -5.97 1.77
C VAL A 8 -0.66 -5.23 1.26
N ILE A 9 -0.92 -4.04 1.84
CA ILE A 9 -1.90 -3.08 1.35
C ILE A 9 -1.14 -1.84 0.88
N ALA A 10 -1.29 -1.52 -0.40
CA ALA A 10 -0.55 -0.45 -1.07
C ALA A 10 -1.48 0.73 -1.38
N PHE A 11 -1.08 1.93 -0.97
CA PHE A 11 -1.82 3.17 -1.21
C PHE A 11 -1.01 4.13 -2.09
N SER A 12 -1.60 4.51 -3.23
CA SER A 12 -1.11 5.55 -4.12
C SER A 12 -1.48 6.96 -3.64
N SER A 13 -2.60 7.10 -2.92
CA SER A 13 -3.12 8.41 -2.50
C SER A 13 -3.73 8.42 -1.10
N THR A 14 -3.84 9.61 -0.50
CA THR A 14 -4.54 9.79 0.78
C THR A 14 -6.01 9.37 0.71
N ALA A 15 -6.68 9.62 -0.41
CA ALA A 15 -8.10 9.31 -0.58
C ALA A 15 -8.38 7.80 -0.49
N GLU A 16 -7.46 6.96 -0.98
CA GLU A 16 -7.57 5.51 -0.83
C GLU A 16 -7.41 5.08 0.64
N VAL A 17 -6.52 5.73 1.40
CA VAL A 17 -6.36 5.47 2.84
C VAL A 17 -7.65 5.82 3.59
N GLU A 18 -8.22 6.99 3.31
CA GLU A 18 -9.48 7.43 3.91
C GLU A 18 -10.61 6.46 3.57
N SER A 19 -10.78 6.12 2.28
CA SER A 19 -11.79 5.17 1.84
C SER A 19 -11.63 3.81 2.51
N PHE A 20 -10.39 3.30 2.60
CA PHE A 20 -10.10 2.05 3.28
C PHE A 20 -10.50 2.08 4.76
N LEU A 21 -10.20 3.16 5.47
CA LEU A 21 -10.57 3.32 6.88
C LEU A 21 -12.08 3.40 7.09
N THR A 22 -12.88 3.75 6.07
CA THR A 22 -14.35 3.65 6.16
C THR A 22 -14.89 2.23 5.97
N MET A 23 -14.09 1.33 5.39
CA MET A 23 -14.50 -0.05 5.09
C MET A 23 -14.14 -1.04 6.21
N VAL A 24 -13.08 -0.75 6.97
CA VAL A 24 -12.67 -1.56 8.12
C VAL A 24 -13.34 -1.06 9.40
N ASN A 25 -13.57 -1.97 10.34
CA ASN A 25 -14.18 -1.64 11.63
C ASN A 25 -13.12 -1.22 12.65
N SER A 26 -11.91 -1.77 12.54
CA SER A 26 -10.87 -1.59 13.55
C SER A 26 -9.47 -1.78 12.97
N GLN A 27 -8.44 -1.32 13.70
CA GLN A 27 -7.06 -1.55 13.32
C GLN A 27 -6.70 -3.05 13.26
N SER A 28 -7.31 -3.89 14.10
CA SER A 28 -7.07 -5.34 14.09
C SER A 28 -7.49 -6.02 12.79
N ASP A 29 -8.33 -5.37 11.97
CA ASP A 29 -8.74 -5.90 10.66
C ASP A 29 -7.57 -5.91 9.66
N TYR A 30 -6.54 -5.09 9.88
CA TYR A 30 -5.41 -4.93 8.96
C TYR A 30 -4.04 -4.82 9.61
N GLU A 31 -3.93 -4.89 10.94
CA GLU A 31 -2.66 -4.74 11.67
C GLU A 31 -1.61 -5.81 11.32
N ARG A 32 -2.05 -6.95 10.74
CA ARG A 32 -1.18 -8.02 10.26
C ARG A 32 -0.66 -7.77 8.85
N SER A 33 -1.26 -6.84 8.11
CA SER A 33 -0.84 -6.46 6.78
C SER A 33 0.23 -5.37 6.85
N ILE A 34 1.20 -5.45 5.95
CA ILE A 34 2.19 -4.40 5.73
C ILE A 34 1.52 -3.27 4.96
N ILE A 35 1.59 -2.05 5.50
CA ILE A 35 1.09 -0.87 4.78
C ILE A 35 2.22 -0.22 4.00
N ALA A 36 2.02 -0.07 2.69
CA ALA A 36 2.94 0.59 1.78
C ALA A 36 2.30 1.87 1.21
N CYS A 37 3.05 2.97 1.19
CA CYS A 37 2.61 4.22 0.58
C CYS A 37 3.52 4.59 -0.59
N PHE A 38 2.89 5.02 -1.69
CA PHE A 38 3.56 5.39 -2.92
C PHE A 38 4.56 6.52 -2.72
N GLY A 39 4.33 7.44 -1.79
CA GLY A 39 5.28 8.52 -1.54
C GLY A 39 5.13 9.18 -0.16
N PRO A 40 5.99 10.19 0.11
CA PRO A 40 6.06 10.84 1.42
C PRO A 40 4.80 11.61 1.78
N TYR A 41 4.08 12.16 0.79
CA TYR A 41 2.83 12.88 1.02
C TYR A 41 1.72 11.94 1.54
N THR A 42 1.48 10.83 0.85
CA THR A 42 0.52 9.80 1.26
C THR A 42 0.88 9.25 2.65
N THR A 43 2.17 8.98 2.88
CA THR A 43 2.67 8.52 4.19
C THR A 43 2.35 9.49 5.32
N ALA A 44 2.61 10.79 5.10
CA ALA A 44 2.38 11.80 6.12
C ALA A 44 0.90 11.90 6.51
N ASN A 45 -0.02 11.79 5.55
CA ASN A 45 -1.44 11.82 5.84
C ASN A 45 -1.96 10.51 6.44
N ALA A 46 -1.50 9.36 5.96
CA ALA A 46 -1.84 8.06 6.55
C ALA A 46 -1.46 7.99 8.04
N ARG A 47 -0.27 8.48 8.40
CA ARG A 47 0.17 8.55 9.81
C ARG A 47 -0.69 9.49 10.66
N LYS A 48 -1.17 10.62 10.12
CA LYS A 48 -2.12 11.50 10.83
C LYS A 48 -3.45 10.82 11.09
N LEU A 49 -3.85 9.89 10.21
CA LEU A 49 -5.05 9.07 10.35
C LEU A 49 -4.85 7.83 11.25
N GLY A 50 -3.67 7.69 11.88
CA GLY A 50 -3.36 6.59 12.79
C GLY A 50 -2.87 5.31 12.12
N VAL A 51 -2.63 5.32 10.80
CA VAL A 51 -2.14 4.16 10.06
C VAL A 51 -0.63 4.00 10.23
N ASN A 52 -0.20 2.78 10.57
CA ASN A 52 1.21 2.43 10.68
C ASN A 52 1.80 2.08 9.30
N VAL A 53 2.50 3.04 8.67
CA VAL A 53 3.13 2.86 7.36
C VAL A 53 4.52 2.25 7.50
N CYS A 54 4.71 1.07 6.89
CA CYS A 54 5.95 0.30 6.92
C CYS A 54 6.87 0.60 5.74
N ILE A 55 6.30 0.78 4.54
CA ILE A 55 7.05 0.99 3.29
C ILE A 55 6.68 2.34 2.70
N VAL A 56 7.68 3.09 2.27
CA VAL A 56 7.52 4.34 1.52
C VAL A 56 8.41 4.26 0.29
N ALA A 57 7.84 4.40 -0.91
CA ALA A 57 8.67 4.45 -2.11
C ALA A 57 9.56 5.70 -2.07
N LYS A 58 10.85 5.50 -2.33
CA LYS A 58 11.82 6.60 -2.46
C LYS A 58 11.79 7.18 -3.87
N ASP A 59 11.60 6.32 -4.86
CA ASP A 59 11.25 6.70 -6.22
C ASP A 59 9.74 6.57 -6.40
N TYR A 60 9.05 7.70 -6.27
CA TYR A 60 7.61 7.83 -6.43
C TYR A 60 7.26 8.58 -7.72
N SER A 61 8.21 8.63 -8.67
CA SER A 61 7.96 9.18 -10.01
C SER A 61 7.25 8.17 -10.91
N SER A 62 7.25 6.89 -10.55
CA SER A 62 6.62 5.81 -11.30
C SER A 62 6.11 4.68 -10.41
N PHE A 63 5.23 3.84 -10.97
CA PHE A 63 4.72 2.65 -10.29
C PHE A 63 5.79 1.56 -10.14
N GLU A 64 6.78 1.51 -11.04
CA GLU A 64 7.91 0.59 -10.94
C GLU A 64 8.69 0.83 -9.64
N GLY A 65 9.02 2.08 -9.32
CA GLY A 65 9.74 2.42 -8.07
C GLY A 65 8.95 2.06 -6.81
N PHE A 66 7.61 2.15 -6.86
CA PHE A 66 6.77 1.75 -5.74
C PHE A 66 6.78 0.24 -5.51
N ALA A 67 6.64 -0.55 -6.58
CA ALA A 67 6.63 -1.99 -6.44
C ALA A 67 8.05 -2.58 -6.25
N GLU A 68 9.10 -1.92 -6.73
CA GLU A 68 10.48 -2.22 -6.34
C GLU A 68 10.67 -2.07 -4.82
N ALA A 69 10.16 -1.00 -4.23
CA ALA A 69 10.22 -0.79 -2.78
C ALA A 69 9.51 -1.91 -1.98
N MET A 70 8.42 -2.45 -2.52
CA MET A 70 7.73 -3.61 -1.93
C MET A 70 8.52 -4.91 -2.11
N SER A 71 9.11 -5.15 -3.28
CA SER A 71 9.88 -6.37 -3.56
C SER A 71 11.24 -6.44 -2.83
N THR A 72 11.86 -5.28 -2.57
CA THR A 72 13.22 -5.19 -1.97
C THR A 72 13.18 -5.38 -0.45
N THR A 73 12.01 -5.24 0.18
CA THR A 73 11.85 -5.41 1.63
C THR A 73 11.70 -6.88 2.04
N GLY A 74 12.48 -7.81 1.47
CA GLY A 74 12.58 -9.21 1.96
C GLY A 74 11.29 -10.04 1.95
N TYR A 75 10.15 -9.48 1.51
CA TYR A 75 8.89 -10.17 1.32
C TYR A 75 8.74 -10.50 -0.16
N ALA A 76 8.69 -11.80 -0.42
CA ALA A 76 8.70 -12.51 -1.69
C ALA A 76 7.89 -11.91 -2.86
N TYR A 77 8.51 -11.94 -4.05
CA TYR A 77 7.94 -12.05 -5.41
C TYR A 77 6.54 -11.43 -5.66
N ALA A 78 6.49 -10.12 -5.93
CA ALA A 78 5.36 -9.54 -6.63
C ALA A 78 5.52 -9.76 -8.16
N GLU A 79 4.72 -10.65 -8.76
CA GLU A 79 4.50 -10.60 -10.20
C GLU A 79 3.72 -9.32 -10.53
N PHE A 80 4.32 -8.44 -11.33
CA PHE A 80 3.75 -7.17 -11.73
C PHE A 80 2.68 -7.37 -12.80
N PHE A 81 1.39 -7.17 -12.45
CA PHE A 81 0.33 -6.86 -13.42
C PHE A 81 0.00 -5.38 -13.32
N THR A 82 0.71 -4.54 -14.09
CA THR A 82 0.31 -3.14 -14.27
C THR A 82 -0.95 -3.12 -15.14
N LEU A 83 -2.11 -2.87 -14.53
CA LEU A 83 -3.32 -2.48 -15.26
C LEU A 83 -3.13 -1.06 -15.77
N THR A 84 -2.48 -0.91 -16.92
CA THR A 84 -2.54 0.36 -17.66
C THR A 84 -3.96 0.53 -18.18
N SER A 85 -4.70 1.46 -17.57
CA SER A 85 -5.97 1.94 -18.08
C SER A 85 -5.75 2.52 -19.47
N SER A 86 -6.21 1.83 -20.52
CA SER A 86 -6.35 2.41 -21.85
C SER A 86 -7.35 3.57 -21.77
N LEU A 87 -6.85 4.80 -21.86
CA LEU A 87 -7.66 5.97 -22.17
C LEU A 87 -8.19 5.81 -23.61
N HIS A 88 -9.51 5.93 -23.77
CA HIS A 88 -10.15 6.32 -25.03
C HIS A 88 -10.09 7.85 -25.15
#